data_AF-A0AAI9WM78-F1
#
_entry.id   AF-A0AAI9WM78-F1
#
_cell.length_a   1.000
_cell.length_b   1.000
_cell.length_c   1.000
_cell.angle_alpha   90.00
_cell.angle_beta   90.00
_cell.angle_gamma   90.00
#
_symmetry.space_group_name_H-M   'P 1'
#
loop_
_entity.id
_entity.type
_entity.pdbx_description
1 polymer ?
#
loop_
_entity_poly.entity_id
_entity_poly.type
_entity_poly.pdbx_seq_one_letter_code
_entity_poly.pdbx_strand_id
1 'polypeptide(L)'
;MSVNFHELIEGFHNFKESYLLKEHEFFDRLAHGQSPKTLVIACCDSRADPAILMGCRPGDLFVVRSIAALVPGADHAGDPDAVLAAVEYGVKHLDVDHIIVMGHSNCGGIHGALFPKKS
;
A
#
# COMPACT_ATOMS: atom_id res chain seq x y z
N MET A 1 -15.43 15.80 -6.25
CA MET A 1 -15.81 15.14 -7.51
C MET A 1 -15.36 13.70 -7.41
N SER A 2 -16.26 12.73 -7.62
CA SER A 2 -15.91 11.31 -7.60
C SER A 2 -15.37 10.91 -8.97
N VAL A 3 -14.20 10.28 -9.01
CA VAL A 3 -13.62 9.76 -10.26
C VAL A 3 -14.48 8.59 -10.76
N ASN A 4 -14.87 8.60 -12.02
CA ASN A 4 -15.63 7.52 -12.65
C ASN A 4 -14.69 6.49 -13.32
N PHE A 5 -15.23 5.35 -13.72
CA PHE A 5 -14.42 4.27 -14.28
C PHE A 5 -13.70 4.64 -15.59
N HIS A 6 -14.31 5.48 -16.42
CA HIS A 6 -13.68 5.95 -17.67
C HIS A 6 -12.47 6.85 -17.39
N GLU A 7 -12.60 7.75 -16.40
CA GLU A 7 -11.49 8.60 -15.96
C GLU A 7 -10.32 7.79 -15.39
N LEU A 8 -10.56 6.60 -14.80
CA LEU A 8 -9.49 5.70 -14.38
C LEU A 8 -8.74 5.10 -15.58
N ILE A 9 -9.45 4.76 -16.66
CA ILE A 9 -8.85 4.27 -17.90
C ILE A 9 -8.00 5.37 -18.54
N GLU A 10 -8.56 6.57 -18.68
CA GLU A 10 -7.83 7.75 -19.17
C GLU A 10 -6.62 8.07 -18.29
N GLY A 11 -6.78 7.98 -16.97
CA GLY A 11 -5.68 8.13 -16.00
C GLY A 11 -4.53 7.15 -16.24
N PHE A 12 -4.83 5.89 -16.57
CA PHE A 12 -3.81 4.90 -16.92
C PHE A 12 -3.13 5.21 -18.27
N HIS A 13 -3.87 5.65 -19.29
CA HIS A 13 -3.29 6.11 -20.54
C HIS A 13 -2.35 7.30 -20.31
N ASN A 14 -2.77 8.26 -19.49
CA ASN A 14 -1.95 9.41 -19.12
C ASN A 14 -0.69 8.99 -18.35
N PHE A 15 -0.78 8.05 -17.41
CA PHE A 15 0.38 7.47 -16.73
C PHE A 15 1.38 6.86 -17.73
N LYS A 16 0.87 6.10 -18.71
CA LYS A 16 1.72 5.49 -19.73
C LYS A 16 2.48 6.55 -20.53
N GLU A 17 1.78 7.54 -21.06
CA GLU A 17 2.38 8.54 -21.95
C GLU A 17 3.24 9.57 -21.22
N SER A 18 2.81 9.98 -20.03
CA SER A 18 3.43 11.09 -19.30
C SER A 18 4.49 10.66 -18.31
N TYR A 19 4.50 9.41 -17.88
CA TYR A 19 5.40 8.93 -16.84
C TYR A 19 6.19 7.70 -17.29
N LEU A 20 5.52 6.61 -17.66
CA LEU A 20 6.19 5.36 -18.04
C LEU A 20 7.11 5.54 -19.26
N LEU A 21 6.59 6.09 -20.36
CA LEU A 21 7.37 6.26 -21.60
C LEU A 21 8.43 7.35 -21.50
N LYS A 22 8.23 8.36 -20.65
CA LYS A 22 9.23 9.43 -20.46
C LYS A 22 10.39 8.99 -19.57
N GLU A 23 10.13 8.10 -18.62
CA GLU A 23 11.13 7.54 -17.72
C GLU A 23 11.45 6.08 -18.07
N HIS A 24 11.55 5.77 -19.36
CA HIS A 24 11.71 4.41 -19.87
C HIS A 24 12.83 3.63 -19.16
N GLU A 25 14.04 4.19 -19.07
CA GLU A 25 15.17 3.52 -18.41
C GLU A 25 14.91 3.21 -16.93
N PHE A 26 14.15 4.06 -16.22
CA PHE A 26 13.81 3.83 -14.83
C PHE A 26 12.86 2.64 -14.69
N PHE A 27 11.82 2.59 -15.52
CA PHE A 27 10.86 1.50 -15.50
C PHE A 27 11.39 0.20 -16.08
N ASP A 28 12.30 0.24 -17.06
CA ASP A 28 13.01 -0.95 -17.54
C ASP A 28 13.78 -1.63 -16.40
N ARG A 29 14.46 -0.84 -15.57
CA ARG A 29 15.15 -1.37 -14.38
C ARG A 29 14.16 -2.03 -13.41
N LEU A 30 13.04 -1.37 -13.14
CA LEU A 30 11.98 -1.92 -12.28
C LEU A 30 11.32 -3.18 -12.85
N ALA A 31 11.27 -3.33 -14.19
CA ALA A 31 10.73 -4.52 -14.84
C ALA A 31 11.59 -5.77 -14.58
N HIS A 32 12.88 -5.61 -14.26
CA HIS A 32 13.77 -6.71 -13.91
C HIS A 32 13.72 -7.11 -12.44
N GLY A 33 13.08 -6.31 -11.58
CA GLY A 33 12.92 -6.63 -10.18
C GLY A 33 12.71 -5.39 -9.32
N GLN A 34 12.46 -5.64 -8.04
CA GLN A 34 12.30 -4.62 -7.01
C GLN A 34 13.22 -4.95 -5.82
N SER A 35 13.70 -3.92 -5.15
CA SER A 35 14.48 -4.04 -3.91
C SER A 35 14.11 -2.91 -2.93
N PRO A 36 12.82 -2.77 -2.56
CA PRO A 36 12.39 -1.76 -1.61
C PRO A 36 13.05 -2.02 -0.26
N LYS A 37 13.45 -0.95 0.43
CA LYS A 37 14.06 -1.07 1.77
C LYS A 37 13.08 -0.91 2.92
N THR A 38 11.83 -0.60 2.62
CA THR A 38 10.79 -0.36 3.63
C THR A 38 9.49 -1.07 3.24
N LEU A 39 8.98 -1.90 4.15
CA LEU A 39 7.60 -2.37 4.13
C LEU A 39 6.71 -1.35 4.87
N VAL A 40 5.63 -0.89 4.24
CA VAL A 40 4.61 -0.05 4.87
C VAL A 40 3.29 -0.81 4.97
N ILE A 41 2.78 -0.93 6.19
CA ILE A 41 1.45 -1.45 6.50
C ILE A 41 0.55 -0.24 6.76
N ALA A 42 -0.36 0.07 5.84
CA ALA A 42 -1.16 1.30 5.87
C ALA A 42 -2.67 1.03 5.85
N CYS A 43 -3.46 2.04 6.18
CA CYS A 43 -4.92 1.93 6.13
C CYS A 43 -5.42 1.99 4.67
N CYS A 44 -6.52 1.31 4.35
CA CYS A 44 -7.22 1.43 3.06
C CYS A 44 -7.90 2.80 2.82
N ASP A 45 -7.85 3.73 3.78
CA ASP A 45 -8.44 5.06 3.64
C ASP A 45 -7.86 5.81 2.43
N SER A 46 -8.73 6.19 1.49
CA SER A 46 -8.32 6.79 0.21
C SER A 46 -7.63 8.15 0.34
N ARG A 47 -7.64 8.76 1.52
CA ARG A 47 -6.97 10.04 1.81
C ARG A 47 -5.52 9.87 2.27
N ALA A 48 -5.11 8.65 2.62
CA ALA A 48 -3.84 8.35 3.27
C ALA A 48 -3.00 7.36 2.45
N ASP A 49 -2.76 7.67 1.17
CA ASP A 49 -1.84 6.88 0.34
C ASP A 49 -0.38 7.08 0.78
N PRO A 50 0.34 6.02 1.18
CA PRO A 50 1.67 6.15 1.74
C PRO A 50 2.70 6.66 0.73
N ALA A 51 2.61 6.26 -0.54
CA ALA A 51 3.60 6.66 -1.54
C ALA A 51 3.50 8.17 -1.83
N ILE A 52 2.27 8.69 -1.94
CA ILE A 52 2.04 10.13 -2.13
C ILE A 52 2.48 10.92 -0.90
N LEU A 53 2.10 10.48 0.30
CA LEU A 53 2.39 11.21 1.54
C LEU A 53 3.89 11.27 1.87
N MET A 54 4.65 10.25 1.49
CA MET A 54 6.10 10.20 1.72
C MET A 54 6.92 10.68 0.52
N GLY A 55 6.29 11.08 -0.59
CA GLY A 55 6.99 11.51 -1.80
C GLY A 55 7.80 10.41 -2.47
N CYS A 56 7.36 9.16 -2.35
CA CYS A 56 8.05 7.99 -2.88
C CYS A 56 7.73 7.76 -4.36
N ARG A 57 8.68 7.15 -5.06
CA ARG A 57 8.56 6.68 -6.43
C ARG A 57 8.25 5.17 -6.45
N PRO A 58 7.78 4.63 -7.60
CA PRO A 58 7.62 3.19 -7.74
C PRO A 58 8.92 2.43 -7.41
N GLY A 59 8.82 1.37 -6.62
CA GLY A 59 9.97 0.58 -6.17
C GLY A 59 10.58 1.00 -4.83
N ASP A 60 10.26 2.20 -4.30
CA ASP A 60 10.80 2.64 -3.00
C ASP A 60 10.18 1.91 -1.81
N LEU A 61 8.88 1.62 -1.90
CA LEU A 61 8.09 1.00 -0.82
C LEU A 61 7.51 -0.34 -1.26
N PHE A 62 7.54 -1.33 -0.36
CA PHE A 62 6.68 -2.49 -0.42
C PHE A 62 5.45 -2.22 0.46
N VAL A 63 4.24 -2.25 -0.08
CA VAL A 63 3.05 -1.75 0.64
C VAL A 63 1.98 -2.81 0.75
N VAL A 64 1.45 -3.00 1.95
CA VAL A 64 0.18 -3.70 2.19
C VAL A 64 -0.82 -2.74 2.83
N ARG A 65 -2.06 -2.75 2.35
CA ARG A 65 -3.13 -1.90 2.88
C ARG A 65 -4.26 -2.75 3.45
N SER A 66 -4.64 -2.49 4.69
CA SER A 66 -5.74 -3.17 5.38
C SER A 66 -6.64 -2.15 6.10
N ILE A 67 -7.82 -2.57 6.54
CA ILE A 67 -8.68 -1.68 7.34
C ILE A 67 -7.95 -1.36 8.65
N ALA A 68 -7.79 -0.06 8.94
CA ALA A 68 -7.12 0.46 10.13
C ALA A 68 -5.63 0.08 10.29
N ALA A 69 -4.95 -0.36 9.21
CA ALA A 69 -3.51 -0.70 9.24
C ALA A 69 -3.15 -1.74 10.32
N LEU A 70 -4.06 -2.66 10.63
CA LEU A 70 -3.86 -3.64 11.69
C LEU A 70 -2.83 -4.70 11.27
N VAL A 71 -2.01 -5.11 12.24
CA VAL A 71 -1.10 -6.25 12.14
C VAL A 71 -1.61 -7.30 13.13
N PRO A 72 -2.22 -8.40 12.65
CA PRO A 72 -2.70 -9.43 13.56
C PRO A 72 -1.52 -10.16 14.21
N GLY A 73 -1.68 -10.60 15.45
CA GLY A 73 -0.77 -11.57 16.04
C GLY A 73 -0.91 -12.92 15.35
N ALA A 74 0.17 -13.72 15.29
CA ALA A 74 0.18 -15.02 14.64
C ALA A 74 -0.97 -15.95 15.08
N ASP A 75 -1.32 -15.92 16.37
CA ASP A 75 -2.37 -16.78 16.94
C ASP A 75 -3.81 -16.29 16.63
N HIS A 76 -3.95 -15.06 16.12
CA HIS A 76 -5.25 -14.39 15.89
C HIS A 76 -5.51 -14.09 14.42
N ALA A 77 -4.54 -14.36 13.55
CA ALA A 77 -4.68 -14.16 12.11
C ALA A 77 -5.57 -15.25 11.51
N GLY A 78 -6.29 -14.89 10.44
CA GLY A 78 -6.88 -15.91 9.58
C GLY A 78 -5.80 -16.73 8.88
N ASP A 79 -6.09 -17.98 8.54
CA ASP A 79 -5.21 -18.78 7.69
C ASP A 79 -5.89 -19.00 6.33
N PRO A 80 -5.47 -18.29 5.25
CA PRO A 80 -4.34 -17.34 5.16
C PRO A 80 -4.67 -15.88 5.53
N ASP A 81 -3.66 -15.11 5.99
CA ASP A 81 -3.74 -13.66 6.25
C ASP A 81 -2.77 -12.85 5.36
N ALA A 82 -3.30 -11.81 4.71
CA ALA A 82 -2.55 -11.03 3.73
C ALA A 82 -1.47 -10.12 4.34
N VAL A 83 -1.67 -9.62 5.56
CA VAL A 83 -0.69 -8.75 6.23
C VAL A 83 0.50 -9.59 6.69
N LEU A 84 0.25 -10.76 7.28
CA LEU A 84 1.33 -11.69 7.66
C LEU A 84 2.09 -12.20 6.45
N ALA A 85 1.40 -12.55 5.36
CA ALA A 85 2.04 -12.95 4.11
C ALA A 85 2.93 -11.81 3.54
N ALA A 86 2.48 -10.56 3.60
CA ALA A 86 3.28 -9.42 3.18
C ALA A 86 4.49 -9.20 4.09
N VAL A 87 4.36 -9.34 5.41
CA VAL A 87 5.49 -9.26 6.33
C VAL A 87 6.51 -10.36 6.04
N GLU A 88 6.06 -11.60 5.89
CA GLU A 88 6.94 -12.72 5.56
C GLU A 88 7.68 -12.49 4.24
N TYR A 89 6.96 -12.07 3.19
CA TYR A 89 7.57 -11.82 1.90
C TYR A 89 8.55 -10.64 1.91
N GLY A 90 8.16 -9.52 2.53
CA GLY A 90 9.00 -8.34 2.67
C GLY A 90 10.31 -8.68 3.39
N VAL A 91 10.24 -9.41 4.50
CA VAL A 91 11.43 -9.76 5.29
C VAL A 91 12.26 -10.85 4.63
N LYS A 92 11.66 -11.97 4.24
CA LYS A 92 12.42 -13.15 3.80
C LYS A 92 12.80 -13.14 2.32
N HIS A 93 12.06 -12.41 1.48
CA HIS A 93 12.27 -12.43 0.03
C HIS A 93 12.75 -11.09 -0.54
N LEU A 94 12.32 -9.96 0.03
CA LEU A 94 12.75 -8.63 -0.42
C LEU A 94 13.85 -8.00 0.44
N ASP A 95 14.18 -8.59 1.60
CA ASP A 95 15.21 -8.09 2.51
C ASP A 95 15.01 -6.60 2.85
N VAL A 96 13.78 -6.26 3.27
CA VAL A 96 13.45 -4.92 3.75
C VAL A 96 14.18 -4.63 5.06
N ASP A 97 14.75 -3.45 5.18
CA ASP A 97 15.49 -3.01 6.37
C ASP A 97 14.53 -2.44 7.44
N HIS A 98 13.36 -1.96 7.01
CA HIS A 98 12.41 -1.24 7.85
C HIS A 98 10.98 -1.71 7.65
N ILE A 99 10.20 -1.72 8.74
CA ILE A 99 8.75 -1.93 8.70
C ILE A 99 8.08 -0.74 9.38
N ILE A 100 7.14 -0.09 8.69
CA ILE A 100 6.35 1.03 9.20
C ILE A 100 4.88 0.61 9.31
N VAL A 101 4.29 0.74 10.49
CA VAL A 101 2.84 0.64 10.69
C VAL A 101 2.25 2.05 10.69
N MET A 102 1.51 2.39 9.64
CA MET A 102 1.03 3.74 9.38
C MET A 102 -0.47 3.88 9.66
N GLY A 103 -0.78 4.31 10.89
CA GLY A 103 -2.11 4.80 11.25
C GLY A 103 -2.40 6.19 10.67
N HIS A 104 -3.63 6.68 10.85
CA HIS A 104 -4.01 8.04 10.45
C HIS A 104 -5.14 8.60 11.31
N SER A 105 -5.27 9.94 11.32
CA SER A 105 -6.37 10.63 11.99
C SER A 105 -7.72 10.29 11.36
N ASN A 106 -8.77 10.24 12.19
CA ASN A 106 -10.16 9.99 11.79
C ASN A 106 -10.33 8.69 10.98
N CYS A 107 -9.66 7.63 11.42
CA CYS A 107 -9.79 6.30 10.83
C CYS A 107 -11.18 5.72 11.03
N GLY A 108 -11.89 5.44 9.93
CA GLY A 108 -13.21 4.83 9.96
C GLY A 108 -13.22 3.43 10.58
N GLY A 109 -12.17 2.64 10.36
CA GLY A 109 -12.03 1.30 10.95
C GLY A 109 -11.90 1.35 12.48
N ILE A 110 -11.03 2.22 13.01
CA ILE A 110 -10.88 2.43 14.45
C ILE A 110 -12.17 3.00 15.06
N HIS A 111 -12.79 3.98 14.41
CA HIS A 111 -14.06 4.54 14.87
C HIS A 111 -15.15 3.45 14.95
N GLY A 112 -15.26 2.60 13.92
CA GLY A 112 -16.22 1.48 13.91
C GLY A 112 -15.97 0.47 15.03
N ALA A 113 -14.72 0.21 15.37
CA ALA A 113 -14.35 -0.67 16.48
C ALA A 113 -14.66 -0.07 17.86
N LEU A 114 -14.47 1.24 18.04
CA LEU A 114 -14.75 1.93 19.31
C LEU A 114 -16.24 2.19 19.53
N PHE A 115 -16.99 2.42 18.45
CA PHE A 115 -18.41 2.77 18.47
C PHE A 115 -19.23 1.83 17.58
N PRO A 116 -19.28 0.53 17.91
CA PRO A 116 -20.06 -0.43 17.14
C PRO A 116 -21.54 -0.06 17.21
N LYS A 117 -22.21 0.08 16.06
CA LYS A 117 -23.67 0.17 16.04
C LYS A 117 -24.20 -1.17 16.55
N LYS A 118 -24.98 -1.15 17.64
CA LYS A 118 -25.78 -2.31 18.03
C LYS A 118 -26.79 -2.56 16.91
N SER A 119 -26.69 -3.73 16.27
CA SER A 119 -27.69 -4.27 15.35
C SER A 119 -29.03 -4.46 16.07
#